data_AF-A0A1E1J6V4-F1
#
_entry.id   AF-A0A1E1J6V4-F1
#
_cell.length_a   1.000
_cell.length_b   1.000
_cell.length_c   1.000
_cell.angle_alpha   90.00
_cell.angle_beta   90.00
_cell.angle_gamma   90.00
#
_symmetry.space_group_name_H-M   'P 1'
#
loop_
_entity.id
_entity.type
_entity.pdbx_description
1 polymer ?
#
loop_
_entity_poly.entity_id
_entity_poly.type
_entity_poly.pdbx_seq_one_letter_code
_entity_poly.pdbx_strand_id
1 'polypeptide(L)'
;MSVKDGGLSFAHVRSGDVLFMNRKCLAMKDPLGIALCCLAKIENRFDHVGMFLKIHEDEFHKYPEAQKHVVELSHSGTYVLEMNMRGITLYTAEGRVDRTSANEVASRTINVGDTEQQQQVREALLEQMESLYSTPYKTNILELIPFICSPPDKVDRVRAAHKLNTLRLEVEALTEMANAHPSQAEVYRAVAHKYQNAQSFLVSTYFPHLASTPLTDTFTLNWSTGHYWIDGVNNADEMLCSELICNLWHRVGLTVGYVPASSIRPFDLLNNERFNFISRVSELGELRPIKVCRPYERYWKGPIRSVTETTRNGKAAQTPVAECPRLKFFNDIITSSGLSPVASLRDAATSSELLPSRWVVQSNTRSDVIPNLWFRVFSSGLLFAACAVPCAPLTLRWMEGQVGLFLSRGSVWSITCGVFARNVSFAAVQALVLATAARRCNVSGDELVMSLHTHSILVDTRHPYYDAVALYGLSALVAHLATTPLRNANVSYHFGPVLPGPISMRRLCSGNLLIAPAGVLLPFQACWLSWYETAGSFIVPTPSSVWRPREDLLARPEWSHCRNKALLGAFVATLLTDTLLYPIATLATRRFMSDLFKPQRPPSFGRSLYAGYRYRLLSNVFILLTSTAYLDRLGSI
;
A
#
# COMPACT_ATOMS: atom_id res chain seq x y z
N MET A 1 -24.62 -25.64 -14.49
CA MET A 1 -25.80 -25.96 -13.68
C MET A 1 -26.60 -24.69 -13.51
N SER A 2 -27.85 -24.68 -13.99
CA SER A 2 -28.77 -23.56 -13.86
C SER A 2 -29.36 -23.59 -12.45
N VAL A 3 -28.95 -22.65 -11.60
CA VAL A 3 -29.55 -22.43 -10.27
C VAL A 3 -30.93 -21.81 -10.51
N LYS A 4 -31.99 -22.61 -10.47
CA LYS A 4 -33.35 -22.05 -10.46
C LYS A 4 -34.33 -22.60 -9.41
N ASP A 5 -34.00 -23.64 -8.63
CA ASP A 5 -34.93 -24.16 -7.60
C ASP A 5 -34.27 -24.60 -6.28
N GLY A 6 -33.14 -23.98 -5.90
CA GLY A 6 -32.59 -24.09 -4.56
C GLY A 6 -32.62 -22.72 -3.90
N GLY A 7 -33.53 -22.50 -2.94
CA GLY A 7 -33.57 -21.24 -2.18
C GLY A 7 -32.21 -20.90 -1.58
N LEU A 8 -31.85 -19.61 -1.55
CA LEU A 8 -30.63 -19.14 -0.90
C LEU A 8 -30.66 -19.55 0.59
N SER A 9 -29.79 -20.48 0.99
CA SER A 9 -29.70 -20.94 2.39
C SER A 9 -28.61 -20.19 3.14
N PHE A 10 -29.01 -19.46 4.19
CA PHE A 10 -28.13 -18.74 5.11
C PHE A 10 -27.93 -19.48 6.45
N ALA A 11 -28.19 -20.79 6.48
CA ALA A 11 -28.04 -21.60 7.70
C ALA A 11 -26.58 -21.70 8.19
N HIS A 12 -25.61 -21.57 7.28
CA HIS A 12 -24.18 -21.66 7.58
C HIS A 12 -23.55 -20.34 8.04
N VAL A 13 -24.32 -19.25 8.01
CA VAL A 13 -23.86 -17.89 8.32
C VAL A 13 -24.21 -17.54 9.77
N ARG A 14 -23.32 -16.81 10.43
CA ARG A 14 -23.43 -16.38 11.82
C ARG A 14 -23.39 -14.86 11.96
N SER A 15 -23.83 -14.35 13.10
CA SER A 15 -23.62 -12.93 13.45
C SER A 15 -22.13 -12.62 13.49
N GLY A 16 -21.71 -11.54 12.83
CA GLY A 16 -20.31 -11.16 12.70
C GLY A 16 -19.70 -11.54 11.35
N ASP A 17 -20.21 -12.57 10.67
CA ASP A 17 -19.68 -12.99 9.37
C ASP A 17 -19.69 -11.86 8.34
N VAL A 18 -18.69 -11.83 7.47
CA VAL A 18 -18.51 -10.74 6.51
C VAL A 18 -19.12 -11.13 5.16
N LEU A 19 -19.98 -10.27 4.63
CA LEU A 19 -20.46 -10.31 3.26
C LEU A 19 -19.55 -9.46 2.36
N PHE A 20 -19.06 -10.03 1.26
CA PHE A 20 -18.27 -9.35 0.24
C PHE A 20 -19.07 -9.17 -1.04
N MET A 21 -18.93 -8.01 -1.68
CA MET A 21 -19.58 -7.71 -2.95
C MET A 21 -18.62 -7.09 -3.96
N ASN A 22 -18.69 -7.59 -5.20
CA ASN A 22 -18.02 -7.03 -6.37
C ASN A 22 -19.07 -6.31 -7.22
N ARG A 23 -19.36 -5.05 -6.87
CA ARG A 23 -20.38 -4.22 -7.53
C ARG A 23 -19.88 -3.72 -8.88
N LYS A 24 -20.78 -3.44 -9.81
CA LYS A 24 -20.39 -2.78 -11.07
C LYS A 24 -20.14 -1.29 -10.78
N CYS A 25 -18.90 -0.82 -10.82
CA CYS A 25 -18.58 0.58 -10.47
C CYS A 25 -19.40 1.57 -11.29
N LEU A 26 -19.51 1.38 -12.60
CA LEU A 26 -20.30 2.26 -13.48
C LEU A 26 -21.83 2.13 -13.33
N ALA A 27 -22.33 1.15 -12.56
CA ALA A 27 -23.75 1.06 -12.25
C ALA A 27 -24.13 1.91 -11.01
N MET A 28 -23.14 2.50 -10.33
CA MET A 28 -23.35 3.42 -9.24
C MET A 28 -23.74 4.80 -9.80
N LYS A 29 -24.63 5.50 -9.11
CA LYS A 29 -25.07 6.84 -9.51
C LYS A 29 -24.18 7.96 -8.95
N ASP A 30 -23.46 7.68 -7.88
CA ASP A 30 -22.69 8.66 -7.12
C ASP A 30 -21.21 8.67 -7.53
N PRO A 31 -20.62 9.82 -7.92
CA PRO A 31 -19.23 9.92 -8.35
C PRO A 31 -18.22 9.46 -7.29
N LEU A 32 -18.46 9.76 -6.01
CA LEU A 32 -17.58 9.33 -4.91
C LEU A 32 -17.61 7.81 -4.76
N GLY A 33 -18.79 7.20 -4.80
CA GLY A 33 -18.97 5.75 -4.82
C GLY A 33 -18.28 5.08 -6.01
N ILE A 34 -18.38 5.66 -7.21
CA ILE A 34 -17.64 5.19 -8.41
C ILE A 34 -16.14 5.24 -8.14
N ALA A 35 -15.63 6.35 -7.62
CA ALA A 35 -14.20 6.53 -7.36
C ALA A 35 -13.69 5.52 -6.32
N LEU A 36 -14.38 5.38 -5.17
CA LEU A 36 -14.05 4.42 -4.12
C LEU A 36 -14.10 2.97 -4.63
N CYS A 37 -15.10 2.64 -5.46
CA CYS A 37 -15.18 1.33 -6.11
C CYS A 37 -13.98 1.05 -7.02
N CYS A 38 -13.62 2.02 -7.87
CA CYS A 38 -12.48 1.90 -8.75
C CYS A 38 -11.17 1.76 -7.96
N LEU A 39 -10.99 2.56 -6.90
CA LEU A 39 -9.81 2.51 -6.03
C LEU A 39 -9.68 1.16 -5.32
N ALA A 40 -10.76 0.65 -4.70
CA ALA A 40 -10.73 -0.67 -4.05
C ALA A 40 -10.34 -1.78 -5.05
N LYS A 41 -10.80 -1.66 -6.30
CA LYS A 41 -10.48 -2.61 -7.39
C LYS A 41 -9.05 -2.57 -7.89
N ILE A 42 -8.30 -1.52 -7.58
CA ILE A 42 -6.86 -1.51 -7.81
C ILE A 42 -6.20 -2.63 -7.02
N GLU A 43 -6.67 -2.98 -5.81
CA GLU A 43 -6.06 -4.03 -4.98
C GLU A 43 -6.83 -5.35 -5.08
N ASN A 44 -8.16 -5.31 -4.99
CA ASN A 44 -9.01 -6.51 -4.95
C ASN A 44 -10.38 -6.30 -5.62
N ARG A 45 -10.95 -7.36 -6.17
CA ARG A 45 -12.25 -7.31 -6.89
C ARG A 45 -13.45 -6.92 -6.00
N PHE A 46 -13.39 -7.18 -4.69
CA PHE A 46 -14.45 -6.79 -3.77
C PHE A 46 -14.28 -5.34 -3.34
N ASP A 47 -15.29 -4.52 -3.60
CA ASP A 47 -15.28 -3.08 -3.34
C ASP A 47 -16.22 -2.65 -2.20
N HIS A 48 -17.04 -3.58 -1.70
CA HIS A 48 -17.99 -3.31 -0.62
C HIS A 48 -18.14 -4.52 0.28
N VAL A 49 -18.37 -4.26 1.55
CA VAL A 49 -18.62 -5.27 2.56
C VAL A 49 -19.85 -4.95 3.41
N GLY A 50 -20.47 -5.98 3.96
CA GLY A 50 -21.50 -5.89 4.99
C GLY A 50 -21.23 -6.94 6.07
N MET A 51 -21.94 -6.86 7.17
CA MET A 51 -21.87 -7.85 8.23
C MET A 51 -23.20 -8.57 8.35
N PHE A 52 -23.16 -9.90 8.45
CA PHE A 52 -24.34 -10.68 8.73
C PHE A 52 -24.72 -10.59 10.21
N LEU A 53 -26.02 -10.53 10.47
CA LEU A 53 -26.61 -10.53 11.80
C LEU A 53 -27.77 -11.51 11.85
N LYS A 54 -27.82 -12.29 12.92
CA LYS A 54 -28.93 -13.19 13.26
C LYS A 54 -29.80 -12.55 14.34
N ILE A 55 -30.99 -12.11 13.93
CA ILE A 55 -32.00 -11.51 14.79
C ILE A 55 -33.31 -12.24 14.50
N HIS A 56 -33.82 -12.97 15.49
CA HIS A 56 -35.11 -13.63 15.36
C HIS A 56 -36.25 -12.63 15.58
N GLU A 57 -37.44 -12.93 15.03
CA GLU A 57 -38.58 -12.02 15.07
C GLU A 57 -38.97 -11.65 16.51
N ASP A 58 -38.89 -12.62 17.41
CA ASP A 58 -39.14 -12.48 18.83
C ASP A 58 -38.07 -11.66 19.55
N GLU A 59 -36.90 -11.41 18.98
CA GLU A 59 -35.82 -10.65 19.62
C GLU A 59 -35.85 -9.14 19.31
N PHE A 60 -36.61 -8.70 18.31
CA PHE A 60 -36.64 -7.29 17.90
C PHE A 60 -37.07 -6.33 19.02
N HIS A 61 -37.85 -6.80 19.99
CA HIS A 61 -38.21 -5.99 21.16
C HIS A 61 -36.99 -5.55 22.00
N LYS A 62 -35.87 -6.27 21.91
CA LYS A 62 -34.61 -5.92 22.59
C LYS A 62 -33.77 -4.89 21.81
N TYR A 63 -34.05 -4.72 20.51
CA TYR A 63 -33.26 -3.93 19.58
C TYR A 63 -34.17 -2.94 18.82
N PRO A 64 -34.71 -1.91 19.50
CA PRO A 64 -35.71 -1.00 18.95
C PRO A 64 -35.19 -0.17 17.76
N GLU A 65 -33.91 0.19 17.72
CA GLU A 65 -33.34 0.91 16.57
C GLU A 65 -33.24 0.01 15.35
N ALA A 66 -32.78 -1.23 15.51
CA ALA A 66 -32.81 -2.22 14.44
C ALA A 66 -34.23 -2.43 13.89
N GLN A 67 -35.23 -2.54 14.76
CA GLN A 67 -36.63 -2.71 14.34
C GLN A 67 -37.12 -1.56 13.46
N LYS A 68 -36.72 -0.31 13.73
CA LYS A 68 -37.08 0.86 12.90
C LYS A 68 -36.44 0.82 11.50
N HIS A 69 -35.30 0.16 11.36
CA HIS A 69 -34.53 0.12 10.12
C HIS A 69 -34.85 -1.10 9.24
N VAL A 70 -35.56 -2.10 9.79
CA VAL A 70 -36.02 -3.27 9.04
C VAL A 70 -37.34 -2.97 8.32
N VAL A 71 -37.33 -3.05 7.00
CA VAL A 71 -38.52 -2.84 6.16
C VAL A 71 -39.33 -4.14 5.97
N GLU A 72 -38.64 -5.28 5.89
CA GLU A 72 -39.22 -6.61 5.65
C GLU A 72 -38.58 -7.60 6.64
N LEU A 73 -39.36 -8.51 7.22
CA LEU A 73 -38.84 -9.55 8.11
C LEU A 73 -38.17 -10.67 7.30
N SER A 74 -36.98 -11.09 7.72
CA SER A 74 -36.26 -12.21 7.10
C SER A 74 -36.81 -13.55 7.57
N HIS A 75 -37.19 -14.42 6.63
CA HIS A 75 -37.63 -15.79 6.94
C HIS A 75 -36.54 -16.64 7.61
N SER A 76 -35.26 -16.36 7.35
CA SER A 76 -34.14 -17.07 7.98
C SER A 76 -33.64 -16.40 9.26
N GLY A 77 -34.27 -15.30 9.69
CA GLY A 77 -33.77 -14.43 10.76
C GLY A 77 -32.41 -13.81 10.44
N THR A 78 -32.05 -13.70 9.15
CA THR A 78 -30.72 -13.25 8.72
C THR A 78 -30.80 -11.89 8.04
N TYR A 79 -30.03 -10.95 8.56
CA TYR A 79 -29.94 -9.59 8.05
C TYR A 79 -28.50 -9.25 7.67
N VAL A 80 -28.36 -8.27 6.79
CA VAL A 80 -27.08 -7.70 6.37
C VAL A 80 -27.05 -6.25 6.82
N LEU A 81 -26.15 -5.96 7.75
CA LEU A 81 -25.81 -4.62 8.18
C LEU A 81 -24.81 -4.02 7.19
N GLU A 82 -25.18 -2.89 6.56
CA GLU A 82 -24.32 -2.19 5.62
C GLU A 82 -24.27 -0.69 5.92
N MET A 83 -23.06 -0.12 5.85
CA MET A 83 -22.88 1.33 5.73
C MET A 83 -22.88 1.71 4.25
N ASN A 84 -23.85 2.52 3.84
CA ASN A 84 -23.96 3.06 2.46
C ASN A 84 -24.20 4.57 2.49
N MET A 85 -24.33 5.24 1.35
CA MET A 85 -24.49 6.71 1.27
C MET A 85 -25.67 7.29 2.08
N ARG A 86 -26.61 6.46 2.55
CA ARG A 86 -27.74 6.84 3.42
C ARG A 86 -27.46 6.62 4.91
N GLY A 87 -26.25 6.19 5.29
CA GLY A 87 -25.89 5.77 6.63
C GLY A 87 -25.96 4.24 6.80
N ILE A 88 -26.11 3.81 8.06
CA ILE A 88 -26.25 2.40 8.41
C ILE A 88 -27.64 1.90 8.02
N THR A 89 -27.68 0.75 7.37
CA THR A 89 -28.91 0.10 6.91
C THR A 89 -28.90 -1.37 7.24
N LEU A 90 -30.09 -1.92 7.49
CA LEU A 90 -30.28 -3.33 7.80
C LEU A 90 -31.25 -3.94 6.78
N TYR A 91 -30.74 -4.79 5.90
CA TYR A 91 -31.54 -5.46 4.87
C TYR A 91 -31.73 -6.94 5.20
N THR A 92 -32.83 -7.54 4.76
CA THR A 92 -32.92 -9.02 4.73
C THR A 92 -31.81 -9.58 3.85
N ALA A 93 -31.13 -10.65 4.29
CA ALA A 93 -30.03 -11.24 3.53
C ALA A 93 -30.50 -11.74 2.16
N GLU A 94 -31.69 -12.35 2.12
CA GLU A 94 -32.35 -12.81 0.89
C GLU A 94 -32.55 -11.64 -0.07
N GLY A 95 -33.26 -10.60 0.38
CA GLY A 95 -33.59 -9.44 -0.44
C GLY A 95 -32.33 -8.70 -0.91
N ARG A 96 -31.31 -8.60 -0.06
CA ARG A 96 -30.06 -7.91 -0.39
C ARG A 96 -29.24 -8.65 -1.43
N VAL A 97 -29.12 -9.97 -1.33
CA VAL A 97 -28.37 -10.82 -2.29
C VAL A 97 -29.11 -10.91 -3.63
N ASP A 98 -30.43 -10.94 -3.63
CA ASP A 98 -31.22 -11.01 -4.86
C ASP A 98 -31.18 -9.69 -5.64
N ARG A 99 -31.44 -8.57 -4.96
CA ARG A 99 -31.55 -7.23 -5.59
C ARG A 99 -30.20 -6.58 -5.92
N THR A 100 -29.07 -7.15 -5.47
CA THR A 100 -27.74 -6.58 -5.75
C THR A 100 -27.36 -6.64 -7.23
N SER A 101 -26.77 -5.56 -7.73
CA SER A 101 -26.16 -5.49 -9.08
C SER A 101 -24.73 -6.06 -9.13
N ALA A 102 -24.24 -6.61 -8.01
CA ALA A 102 -22.92 -7.20 -7.91
C ALA A 102 -22.75 -8.41 -8.83
N ASN A 103 -21.57 -8.50 -9.45
CA ASN A 103 -21.18 -9.62 -10.30
C ASN A 103 -20.91 -10.89 -9.49
N GLU A 104 -20.53 -10.74 -8.23
CA GLU A 104 -20.35 -11.83 -7.29
C GLU A 104 -20.56 -11.33 -5.86
N VAL A 105 -21.01 -12.25 -5.02
CA VAL A 105 -21.27 -12.10 -3.60
C VAL A 105 -20.69 -13.32 -2.90
N ALA A 106 -19.93 -13.10 -1.83
CA ALA A 106 -19.31 -14.16 -1.04
C ALA A 106 -19.45 -13.88 0.46
N SER A 107 -19.51 -14.91 1.29
CA SER A 107 -19.41 -14.80 2.74
C SER A 107 -18.04 -15.25 3.23
N ARG A 108 -17.60 -14.70 4.35
CA ARG A 108 -16.48 -15.23 5.12
C ARG A 108 -16.86 -15.33 6.58
N THR A 109 -16.64 -16.50 7.16
CA THR A 109 -17.02 -16.76 8.54
C THR A 109 -16.01 -16.16 9.51
N ILE A 110 -16.46 -15.76 10.70
CA ILE A 110 -15.57 -15.54 11.84
C ILE A 110 -15.71 -16.71 12.81
N ASN A 111 -14.58 -17.34 13.10
CA ASN A 111 -14.49 -18.30 14.18
C ASN A 111 -14.19 -17.52 15.46
N VAL A 112 -14.97 -17.75 16.52
CA VAL A 112 -14.80 -17.07 17.83
C VAL A 112 -14.75 -18.06 19.00
N GLY A 113 -14.49 -19.33 18.70
CA GLY A 113 -14.46 -20.42 19.69
C GLY A 113 -15.75 -21.24 19.74
N ASP A 114 -16.13 -21.67 20.94
CA ASP A 114 -17.27 -22.56 21.18
C ASP A 114 -18.63 -21.86 21.01
N THR A 115 -19.72 -22.62 21.18
CA THR A 115 -21.09 -22.13 21.00
C THR A 115 -21.46 -21.02 22.00
N GLU A 116 -20.93 -21.08 23.23
CA GLU A 116 -21.22 -20.08 24.26
C GLU A 116 -20.55 -18.75 23.93
N GLN A 117 -19.26 -18.78 23.56
CA GLN A 117 -18.53 -17.61 23.09
C GLN A 117 -19.17 -16.99 21.83
N GLN A 118 -19.64 -17.83 20.91
CA GLN A 118 -20.39 -17.38 19.74
C GLN A 118 -21.67 -16.62 20.11
N GLN A 119 -22.41 -17.10 21.10
CA GLN A 119 -23.64 -16.44 21.56
C GLN A 119 -23.32 -15.12 22.29
N GLN A 120 -22.30 -15.09 23.16
CA GLN A 120 -21.87 -13.86 23.84
C GLN A 120 -21.45 -12.77 22.84
N VAL A 121 -20.64 -13.14 21.84
CA VAL A 121 -20.21 -12.21 20.78
C VAL A 121 -21.41 -11.72 19.97
N ARG A 122 -22.38 -12.60 19.66
CA ARG A 122 -23.60 -12.21 18.96
C ARG A 122 -24.40 -11.17 19.74
N GLU A 123 -24.64 -11.40 21.03
CA GLU A 123 -25.39 -10.47 21.87
C GLU A 123 -24.69 -9.12 21.97
N ALA A 124 -23.38 -9.13 22.24
CA ALA A 124 -22.57 -7.91 22.30
C ALA A 124 -22.58 -7.13 20.97
N LEU A 125 -22.53 -7.82 19.82
CA LEU A 125 -22.60 -7.17 18.50
C LEU A 125 -23.94 -6.46 18.30
N LEU A 126 -25.04 -7.12 18.67
CA LEU A 126 -26.38 -6.55 18.53
C LEU A 126 -26.59 -5.36 19.46
N GLU A 127 -26.12 -5.43 20.70
CA GLU A 127 -26.17 -4.31 21.65
C GLU A 127 -25.35 -3.11 21.17
N GLN A 128 -24.11 -3.33 20.74
CA GLN A 128 -23.24 -2.25 20.26
C GLN A 128 -23.78 -1.60 18.98
N MET A 129 -24.40 -2.40 18.09
CA MET A 129 -25.00 -1.91 16.84
C MET A 129 -26.07 -0.84 17.08
N GLU A 130 -26.91 -0.98 18.11
CA GLU A 130 -28.01 -0.04 18.40
C GLU A 130 -27.48 1.40 18.55
N SER A 131 -26.28 1.57 19.09
CA SER A 131 -25.65 2.89 19.28
C SER A 131 -25.11 3.54 18.00
N LEU A 132 -25.04 2.79 16.89
CA LEU A 132 -24.35 3.24 15.67
C LEU A 132 -25.30 3.69 14.55
N TYR A 133 -26.61 3.40 14.61
CA TYR A 133 -27.54 3.68 13.50
C TYR A 133 -27.56 5.14 13.05
N SER A 134 -27.28 6.09 13.94
CA SER A 134 -27.21 7.52 13.62
C SER A 134 -25.94 7.95 12.88
N THR A 135 -24.95 7.05 12.73
CA THR A 135 -23.66 7.38 12.10
C THR A 135 -23.83 7.56 10.59
N PRO A 136 -23.47 8.74 10.03
CA PRO A 136 -23.54 8.99 8.61
C PRO A 136 -22.42 8.29 7.80
N TYR A 137 -22.62 8.27 6.48
CA TYR A 137 -21.59 7.82 5.55
C TYR A 137 -20.49 8.84 5.40
N LYS A 138 -19.24 8.37 5.33
CA LYS A 138 -18.07 9.23 5.15
C LYS A 138 -18.04 9.89 3.77
N THR A 139 -18.10 11.22 3.73
CA THR A 139 -18.12 11.99 2.47
C THR A 139 -16.90 12.90 2.29
N ASN A 140 -16.22 13.24 3.37
CA ASN A 140 -15.04 14.11 3.33
C ASN A 140 -13.82 13.39 2.75
N ILE A 141 -13.30 13.87 1.60
CA ILE A 141 -12.14 13.28 0.91
C ILE A 141 -10.89 13.24 1.81
N LEU A 142 -10.68 14.23 2.67
CA LEU A 142 -9.51 14.26 3.54
C LEU A 142 -9.55 13.11 4.57
N GLU A 143 -10.73 12.77 5.06
CA GLU A 143 -10.93 11.67 6.00
C GLU A 143 -10.88 10.29 5.33
N LEU A 144 -10.92 10.23 4.00
CA LEU A 144 -10.69 9.01 3.22
C LEU A 144 -9.20 8.70 3.05
N ILE A 145 -8.29 9.62 3.37
CA ILE A 145 -6.85 9.42 3.12
C ILE A 145 -6.30 8.21 3.90
N PRO A 146 -6.60 7.98 5.20
CA PRO A 146 -6.19 6.77 5.90
C PRO A 146 -6.73 5.48 5.26
N PHE A 147 -7.90 5.54 4.63
CA PHE A 147 -8.46 4.41 3.89
C PHE A 147 -7.75 4.20 2.55
N ILE A 148 -7.43 5.27 1.82
CA ILE A 148 -6.83 5.21 0.47
C ILE A 148 -5.34 4.89 0.52
N CYS A 149 -4.63 5.45 1.50
CA CYS A 149 -3.17 5.44 1.56
C CYS A 149 -2.66 4.40 2.56
N SER A 150 -1.65 3.64 2.12
CA SER A 150 -0.97 2.61 2.90
C SER A 150 0.54 2.74 2.70
N PRO A 151 1.15 3.83 3.18
CA PRO A 151 2.59 4.02 3.02
C PRO A 151 3.40 2.95 3.74
N PRO A 152 4.67 2.76 3.36
CA PRO A 152 5.51 1.69 3.93
C PRO A 152 5.60 1.70 5.45
N ASP A 153 5.66 2.87 6.09
CA ASP A 153 5.73 2.99 7.55
C ASP A 153 4.46 2.46 8.24
N LYS A 154 3.28 2.77 7.68
CA LYS A 154 2.00 2.24 8.17
C LYS A 154 1.93 0.73 8.00
N VAL A 155 2.34 0.20 6.86
CA VAL A 155 2.38 -1.25 6.61
C VAL A 155 3.30 -1.96 7.60
N ASP A 156 4.44 -1.36 7.90
CA ASP A 156 5.36 -1.86 8.90
C ASP A 156 4.76 -1.87 10.30
N ARG A 157 4.07 -0.79 10.70
CA ARG A 157 3.32 -0.78 11.97
C ARG A 157 2.25 -1.87 12.01
N VAL A 158 1.47 -2.06 10.93
CA VAL A 158 0.49 -3.16 10.86
C VAL A 158 1.13 -4.52 11.12
N ARG A 159 2.24 -4.82 10.46
CA ARG A 159 2.96 -6.09 10.65
C ARG A 159 3.57 -6.20 12.05
N ALA A 160 4.11 -5.11 12.58
CA ALA A 160 4.65 -5.05 13.93
C ALA A 160 3.55 -5.34 14.97
N ALA A 161 2.35 -4.76 14.81
CA ALA A 161 1.21 -5.03 15.69
C ALA A 161 0.78 -6.50 15.64
N HIS A 162 0.75 -7.09 14.44
CA HIS A 162 0.44 -8.52 14.27
C HIS A 162 1.45 -9.43 14.96
N LYS A 163 2.74 -9.15 14.80
CA LYS A 163 3.80 -9.89 15.50
C LYS A 163 3.74 -9.68 17.00
N LEU A 164 3.50 -8.46 17.46
CA LEU A 164 3.36 -8.13 18.89
C LEU A 164 2.23 -8.95 19.53
N ASN A 165 1.05 -8.99 18.89
CA ASN A 165 -0.08 -9.77 19.38
C ASN A 165 0.19 -11.29 19.32
N THR A 166 0.81 -11.77 18.25
CA THR A 166 1.17 -13.19 18.12
C THR A 166 2.15 -13.61 19.21
N LEU A 167 3.21 -12.82 19.45
CA LEU A 167 4.19 -13.08 20.51
C LEU A 167 3.54 -13.02 21.89
N ARG A 168 2.61 -12.08 22.15
CA ARG A 168 1.85 -12.01 23.41
C ARG A 168 1.13 -13.34 23.68
N LEU A 169 0.38 -13.83 22.69
CA LEU A 169 -0.36 -15.09 22.80
C LEU A 169 0.57 -16.29 23.04
N GLU A 170 1.76 -16.30 22.43
CA GLU A 170 2.76 -17.36 22.62
C GLU A 170 3.43 -17.27 24.00
N VAL A 171 3.71 -16.07 24.51
CA VAL A 171 4.24 -15.84 25.87
C VAL A 171 3.26 -16.29 26.93
N GLU A 172 1.98 -15.95 26.78
CA GLU A 172 0.91 -16.42 27.68
C GLU A 172 0.84 -17.95 27.68
N ALA A 173 0.92 -18.59 26.50
CA ALA A 173 0.91 -20.05 26.38
C ALA A 173 2.12 -20.69 27.07
N LEU A 174 3.31 -20.15 26.86
CA LEU A 174 4.53 -20.63 27.52
C LEU A 174 4.48 -20.42 29.04
N THR A 175 3.83 -19.36 29.50
CA THR A 175 3.62 -19.09 30.93
C THR A 175 2.67 -20.11 31.54
N GLU A 176 1.56 -20.42 30.87
CA GLU A 176 0.65 -21.50 31.26
C GLU A 176 1.39 -22.86 31.32
N MET A 177 2.21 -23.16 30.30
CA MET A 177 3.01 -24.39 30.25
C MET A 177 4.03 -24.48 31.39
N ALA A 178 4.68 -23.36 31.75
CA ALA A 178 5.63 -23.29 32.86
C ALA A 178 4.98 -23.53 34.22
N ASN A 179 3.73 -23.08 34.39
CA ASN A 179 2.96 -23.33 35.60
C ASN A 179 2.47 -24.78 35.66
N ALA A 180 2.07 -25.36 34.53
CA ALA A 180 1.60 -26.75 34.44
C ALA A 180 2.72 -27.80 34.54
N HIS A 181 3.93 -27.50 34.07
CA HIS A 181 5.07 -28.42 34.05
C HIS A 181 6.32 -27.81 34.73
N PRO A 182 6.39 -27.82 36.08
CA PRO A 182 7.48 -27.18 36.82
C PRO A 182 8.89 -27.66 36.45
N SER A 183 9.05 -28.93 36.05
CA SER A 183 10.34 -29.52 35.66
C SER A 183 10.93 -28.94 34.37
N GLN A 184 10.12 -28.30 33.54
CA GLN A 184 10.53 -27.67 32.27
C GLN A 184 10.29 -26.15 32.27
N ALA A 185 9.89 -25.59 33.41
CA ALA A 185 9.52 -24.18 33.53
C ALA A 185 10.65 -23.21 33.10
N GLU A 186 11.92 -23.55 33.39
CA GLU A 186 13.06 -22.74 32.95
C GLU A 186 13.20 -22.67 31.43
N VAL A 187 12.96 -23.79 30.73
CA VAL A 187 12.99 -23.84 29.26
C VAL A 187 11.93 -22.93 28.67
N TYR A 188 10.69 -23.03 29.16
CA TYR A 188 9.58 -22.21 28.64
C TYR A 188 9.76 -20.73 28.96
N ARG A 189 10.24 -20.39 30.17
CA ARG A 189 10.55 -19.00 30.54
C ARG A 189 11.69 -18.43 29.70
N ALA A 190 12.71 -19.21 29.38
CA ALA A 190 13.81 -18.77 28.52
C ALA A 190 13.34 -18.45 27.09
N VAL A 191 12.47 -19.28 26.52
CA VAL A 191 11.85 -18.99 25.21
C VAL A 191 10.93 -17.78 25.29
N ALA A 192 10.09 -17.68 26.33
CA ALA A 192 9.22 -16.53 26.55
C ALA A 192 10.01 -15.21 26.67
N HIS A 193 11.15 -15.23 27.35
CA HIS A 193 12.06 -14.08 27.46
C HIS A 193 12.58 -13.61 26.08
N LYS A 194 12.89 -14.53 25.16
CA LYS A 194 13.26 -14.17 23.78
C LYS A 194 12.12 -13.47 23.05
N TYR A 195 10.89 -13.93 23.23
CA TYR A 195 9.71 -13.31 22.64
C TYR A 195 9.44 -11.93 23.23
N GLN A 196 9.54 -11.78 24.55
CA GLN A 196 9.41 -10.50 25.24
C GLN A 196 10.45 -9.48 24.77
N ASN A 197 11.71 -9.89 24.55
CA ASN A 197 12.73 -9.02 23.98
C ASN A 197 12.37 -8.53 22.56
N ALA A 198 11.80 -9.41 21.74
CA ALA A 198 11.30 -9.02 20.42
C ALA A 198 10.09 -8.06 20.54
N GLN A 199 9.19 -8.29 21.49
CA GLN A 199 8.07 -7.38 21.77
C GLN A 199 8.59 -5.99 22.18
N SER A 200 9.55 -5.91 23.10
CA SER A 200 10.21 -4.65 23.50
C SER A 200 10.74 -3.88 22.30
N PHE A 201 11.46 -4.57 21.40
CA PHE A 201 11.99 -3.95 20.18
C PHE A 201 10.88 -3.45 19.25
N LEU A 202 9.82 -4.24 19.02
CA LEU A 202 8.72 -3.86 18.14
C LEU A 202 7.99 -2.62 18.67
N VAL A 203 7.74 -2.57 19.98
CA VAL A 203 7.11 -1.42 20.65
C VAL A 203 7.97 -0.18 20.53
N SER A 204 9.25 -0.24 20.94
CA SER A 204 10.14 0.92 20.92
C SER A 204 10.42 1.45 19.51
N THR A 205 10.49 0.56 18.53
CA THR A 205 10.81 0.92 17.15
C THR A 205 9.60 1.49 16.42
N TYR A 206 8.45 0.79 16.44
CA TYR A 206 7.31 1.08 15.57
C TYR A 206 6.17 1.84 16.26
N PHE A 207 6.11 1.84 17.59
CA PHE A 207 5.03 2.46 18.37
C PHE A 207 5.50 3.41 19.48
N PRO A 208 6.58 4.21 19.31
CA PRO A 208 7.04 5.10 20.39
C PRO A 208 6.07 6.27 20.68
N HIS A 209 5.10 6.49 19.79
CA HIS A 209 4.07 7.52 19.94
C HIS A 209 2.90 7.05 20.80
N LEU A 210 2.74 5.74 21.01
CA LEU A 210 1.67 5.19 21.84
C LEU A 210 2.10 5.15 23.30
N ALA A 211 1.19 5.55 24.18
CA ALA A 211 1.40 5.41 25.61
C ALA A 211 1.26 3.93 26.02
N SER A 212 2.19 3.47 26.89
CA SER A 212 2.04 2.20 27.59
C SER A 212 0.95 2.31 28.65
N THR A 213 0.08 1.30 28.77
CA THR A 213 -0.94 1.27 29.82
C THR A 213 -0.36 0.82 31.16
N PRO A 214 -0.68 1.47 32.31
CA PRO A 214 -0.11 1.12 33.62
C PRO A 214 -0.61 -0.20 34.21
N LEU A 215 -1.69 -0.77 33.65
CA LEU A 215 -2.41 -1.91 34.20
C LEU A 215 -1.81 -3.22 33.66
N THR A 216 -0.94 -3.84 34.45
CA THR A 216 -0.60 -5.28 34.48
C THR A 216 0.28 -5.92 33.39
N ASP A 217 0.43 -5.37 32.17
CA ASP A 217 1.37 -5.92 31.17
C ASP A 217 2.19 -4.80 30.51
N THR A 218 3.51 -4.85 30.68
CA THR A 218 4.49 -3.89 30.15
C THR A 218 4.44 -3.74 28.62
N PHE A 219 3.84 -4.71 27.91
CA PHE A 219 3.71 -4.71 26.45
C PHE A 219 2.31 -4.31 25.95
N THR A 220 1.40 -3.91 26.85
CA THR A 220 0.08 -3.41 26.45
C THR A 220 0.15 -1.93 26.09
N LEU A 221 -0.19 -1.64 24.83
CA LEU A 221 -0.24 -0.30 24.26
C LEU A 221 -1.67 0.25 24.30
N ASN A 222 -1.81 1.56 24.53
CA ASN A 222 -3.10 2.22 24.36
C ASN A 222 -3.40 2.44 22.87
N TRP A 223 -4.15 1.50 22.27
CA TRP A 223 -4.55 1.56 20.87
C TRP A 223 -5.73 2.52 20.58
N SER A 224 -6.24 3.25 21.58
CA SER A 224 -7.38 4.15 21.37
C SER A 224 -6.97 5.54 20.86
N THR A 225 -5.76 5.99 21.19
CA THR A 225 -5.32 7.38 20.98
C THR A 225 -3.83 7.45 20.64
N GLY A 226 -3.38 8.56 20.05
CA GLY A 226 -1.96 8.86 19.83
C GLY A 226 -1.40 8.37 18.49
N HIS A 227 -2.21 7.69 17.67
CA HIS A 227 -1.83 7.23 16.33
C HIS A 227 -1.43 8.37 15.40
N TYR A 228 -0.59 8.08 14.41
CA TYR A 228 -0.39 8.97 13.30
C TYR A 228 -1.69 9.13 12.50
N TRP A 229 -1.93 10.33 11.97
CA TRP A 229 -3.15 10.60 11.20
C TRP A 229 -3.37 9.61 10.05
N ILE A 230 -2.30 9.16 9.37
CA ILE A 230 -2.37 8.17 8.29
C ILE A 230 -2.84 6.78 8.74
N ASP A 231 -2.67 6.44 10.01
CA ASP A 231 -3.14 5.16 10.58
C ASP A 231 -4.65 5.17 10.80
N GLY A 232 -5.25 6.35 10.90
CA GLY A 232 -6.68 6.52 11.09
C GLY A 232 -7.11 6.54 12.56
N VAL A 233 -8.41 6.38 12.77
CA VAL A 233 -9.07 6.44 14.08
C VAL A 233 -10.02 5.27 14.27
N ASN A 234 -10.26 4.89 15.53
CA ASN A 234 -11.21 3.83 15.86
C ASN A 234 -12.65 4.31 15.95
N ASN A 235 -12.87 5.58 16.31
CA ASN A 235 -14.20 6.17 16.46
C ASN A 235 -14.28 7.42 15.59
N ALA A 236 -14.60 7.23 14.31
CA ALA A 236 -14.89 8.34 13.41
C ALA A 236 -16.38 8.71 13.50
N ASP A 237 -16.66 10.00 13.35
CA ASP A 237 -18.04 10.53 13.31
C ASP A 237 -18.79 10.12 12.03
N GLU A 238 -18.05 9.80 10.96
CA GLU A 238 -18.58 9.22 9.73
C GLU A 238 -17.85 7.91 9.42
N MET A 239 -18.51 6.92 8.79
CA MET A 239 -17.87 5.63 8.49
C MET A 239 -18.06 5.15 7.05
N LEU A 240 -17.13 4.30 6.63
CA LEU A 240 -17.25 3.47 5.43
C LEU A 240 -17.72 2.04 5.75
N CYS A 241 -18.02 1.26 4.72
CA CYS A 241 -18.51 -0.12 4.84
C CYS A 241 -17.63 -1.05 5.67
N SER A 242 -16.32 -1.07 5.44
CA SER A 242 -15.38 -1.91 6.21
C SER A 242 -15.08 -1.36 7.60
N GLU A 243 -15.12 -0.04 7.76
CA GLU A 243 -14.92 0.65 9.03
C GLU A 243 -16.02 0.29 10.04
N LEU A 244 -17.29 0.22 9.61
CA LEU A 244 -18.39 -0.22 10.46
C LEU A 244 -18.13 -1.60 11.08
N ILE A 245 -17.72 -2.57 10.25
CA ILE A 245 -17.46 -3.95 10.69
C ILE A 245 -16.32 -3.98 11.71
N CYS A 246 -15.20 -3.34 11.38
CA CYS A 246 -14.03 -3.34 12.24
C CYS A 246 -14.27 -2.58 13.56
N ASN A 247 -15.04 -1.48 13.51
CA ASN A 247 -15.41 -0.72 14.71
C ASN A 247 -16.24 -1.59 15.66
N LEU A 248 -17.25 -2.31 15.13
CA LEU A 248 -18.04 -3.24 15.93
C LEU A 248 -17.16 -4.35 16.53
N TRP A 249 -16.25 -4.95 15.77
CA TRP A 249 -15.32 -5.96 16.29
C TRP A 249 -14.41 -5.41 17.40
N HIS A 250 -13.93 -4.17 17.30
CA HIS A 250 -13.18 -3.53 18.37
C HIS A 250 -14.02 -3.34 19.63
N ARG A 251 -15.27 -2.85 19.49
CA ARG A 251 -16.17 -2.58 20.62
C ARG A 251 -16.56 -3.84 21.38
N VAL A 252 -16.74 -4.96 20.68
CA VAL A 252 -17.09 -6.24 21.30
C VAL A 252 -15.87 -7.04 21.77
N GLY A 253 -14.65 -6.51 21.62
CA GLY A 253 -13.43 -7.17 22.08
C GLY A 253 -13.02 -8.38 21.25
N LEU A 254 -13.40 -8.45 19.97
CA LEU A 254 -12.92 -9.49 19.06
C LEU A 254 -11.48 -9.24 18.60
N THR A 255 -11.15 -7.98 18.30
CA THR A 255 -9.84 -7.55 17.85
C THR A 255 -9.28 -6.44 18.73
N VAL A 256 -7.96 -6.42 18.86
CA VAL A 256 -7.21 -5.30 19.44
C VAL A 256 -7.45 -4.09 18.53
N GLY A 257 -7.63 -2.90 19.12
CA GLY A 257 -7.96 -1.64 18.44
C GLY A 257 -6.93 -1.10 17.43
N TYR A 258 -6.05 -1.94 16.89
CA TYR A 258 -5.15 -1.60 15.79
C TYR A 258 -5.14 -2.77 14.79
N VAL A 259 -5.23 -2.53 13.48
CA VAL A 259 -5.25 -1.22 12.78
C VAL A 259 -6.55 -0.45 13.06
N PRO A 260 -6.53 0.90 13.18
CA PRO A 260 -7.74 1.66 13.42
C PRO A 260 -8.82 1.39 12.36
N ALA A 261 -10.08 1.35 12.79
CA ALA A 261 -11.20 0.97 11.93
C ALA A 261 -11.28 1.79 10.62
N SER A 262 -10.99 3.09 10.70
CA SER A 262 -11.05 4.00 9.54
C SER A 262 -9.99 3.75 8.46
N SER A 263 -9.04 2.85 8.73
CA SER A 263 -7.95 2.48 7.82
C SER A 263 -8.17 1.10 7.17
N ILE A 264 -9.17 0.34 7.63
CA ILE A 264 -9.48 -0.98 7.07
C ILE A 264 -10.23 -0.82 5.75
N ARG A 265 -9.75 -1.49 4.70
CA ARG A 265 -10.40 -1.59 3.40
C ARG A 265 -11.15 -2.92 3.25
N PRO A 266 -12.12 -3.02 2.31
CA PRO A 266 -12.84 -4.25 2.03
C PRO A 266 -11.95 -5.49 1.87
N PHE A 267 -10.81 -5.37 1.18
CA PHE A 267 -9.94 -6.52 0.97
C PHE A 267 -9.11 -6.91 2.19
N ASP A 268 -8.91 -6.01 3.16
CA ASP A 268 -8.16 -6.36 4.38
C ASP A 268 -8.93 -7.46 5.14
N LEU A 269 -10.27 -7.47 5.08
CA LEU A 269 -11.15 -8.53 5.57
C LEU A 269 -10.97 -9.90 4.87
N LEU A 270 -10.11 -9.98 3.85
CA LEU A 270 -9.65 -11.25 3.25
C LEU A 270 -8.34 -11.80 3.87
N ASN A 271 -7.68 -11.07 4.77
CA ASN A 271 -6.42 -11.49 5.37
C ASN A 271 -6.51 -11.50 6.91
N ASN A 272 -6.16 -12.63 7.54
CA ASN A 272 -6.10 -12.77 9.00
C ASN A 272 -5.03 -11.87 9.63
N GLU A 273 -3.90 -11.65 8.96
CA GLU A 273 -2.75 -10.92 9.50
C GLU A 273 -3.04 -9.43 9.75
N ARG A 274 -4.12 -8.90 9.17
CA ARG A 274 -4.56 -7.51 9.39
C ARG A 274 -5.33 -7.33 10.70
N PHE A 275 -5.91 -8.40 11.24
CA PHE A 275 -6.74 -8.35 12.42
C PHE A 275 -6.04 -8.99 13.59
N ASN A 276 -5.81 -8.19 14.62
CA ASN A 276 -5.17 -8.63 15.85
C ASN A 276 -6.23 -9.24 16.76
N PHE A 277 -6.68 -10.46 16.47
CA PHE A 277 -7.66 -11.13 17.32
C PHE A 277 -7.13 -11.30 18.75
N ILE A 278 -7.98 -10.99 19.74
CA ILE A 278 -7.59 -11.01 21.16
C ILE A 278 -7.40 -12.46 21.64
N SER A 279 -8.24 -13.36 21.14
CA SER A 279 -8.24 -14.78 21.51
C SER A 279 -7.47 -15.66 20.53
N ARG A 280 -6.81 -16.71 21.04
CA ARG A 280 -6.07 -17.72 20.24
C ARG A 280 -6.97 -18.55 19.33
N VAL A 281 -8.26 -18.64 19.64
CA VAL A 281 -9.25 -19.44 18.91
C VAL A 281 -10.02 -18.63 17.88
N SER A 282 -9.81 -17.30 17.84
CA SER A 282 -10.50 -16.41 16.91
C SER A 282 -9.72 -16.20 15.63
N GLU A 283 -10.37 -16.42 14.48
CA GLU A 283 -9.78 -16.25 13.15
C GLU A 283 -10.86 -16.07 12.08
N LEU A 284 -10.51 -15.53 10.91
CA LEU A 284 -11.41 -15.55 9.76
C LEU A 284 -11.30 -16.91 9.06
N GLY A 285 -12.45 -17.53 8.83
CA GLY A 285 -12.57 -18.80 8.12
C GLY A 285 -12.49 -18.65 6.60
N GLU A 286 -12.96 -19.66 5.90
CA GLU A 286 -12.91 -19.72 4.44
C GLU A 286 -13.90 -18.77 3.76
N LEU A 287 -13.50 -18.23 2.61
CA LEU A 287 -14.38 -17.43 1.75
C LEU A 287 -15.26 -18.35 0.90
N ARG A 288 -16.58 -18.21 0.98
CA ARG A 288 -17.57 -19.05 0.30
C ARG A 288 -18.43 -18.23 -0.66
N PRO A 289 -18.63 -18.65 -1.92
CA PRO A 289 -19.50 -17.94 -2.85
C PRO A 289 -20.97 -18.12 -2.48
N ILE A 290 -21.76 -17.05 -2.55
CA ILE A 290 -23.22 -17.05 -2.39
C ILE A 290 -23.90 -16.87 -3.75
N LYS A 291 -23.46 -15.87 -4.51
CA LYS A 291 -23.99 -15.53 -5.84
C LYS A 291 -22.81 -15.24 -6.77
N VAL A 292 -22.74 -15.88 -7.92
CA VAL A 292 -21.65 -15.69 -8.89
C VAL A 292 -22.22 -15.59 -10.29
N CYS A 293 -21.94 -14.49 -11.00
CA CYS A 293 -22.28 -14.37 -12.41
C CYS A 293 -21.32 -15.21 -13.28
N ARG A 294 -21.81 -15.70 -14.43
CA ARG A 294 -21.07 -16.54 -15.39
C ARG A 294 -19.61 -16.14 -15.63
N PRO A 295 -19.24 -14.86 -15.83
CA PRO A 295 -17.85 -14.48 -16.11
C PRO A 295 -16.88 -14.83 -14.97
N TYR A 296 -17.37 -14.95 -13.73
CA TYR A 296 -16.57 -15.19 -12.53
C TYR A 296 -16.60 -16.64 -12.07
N GLU A 297 -17.47 -17.50 -12.63
CA GLU A 297 -17.59 -18.91 -12.25
C GLU A 297 -16.25 -19.66 -12.38
N ARG A 298 -15.42 -19.32 -13.37
CA ARG A 298 -14.12 -19.98 -13.58
C ARG A 298 -13.17 -19.79 -12.41
N TYR A 299 -13.20 -18.63 -11.76
CA TYR A 299 -12.38 -18.35 -10.58
C TYR A 299 -12.77 -19.26 -9.42
N TRP A 300 -14.07 -19.41 -9.18
CA TRP A 300 -14.61 -20.23 -8.09
C TRP A 300 -14.57 -21.73 -8.36
N LYS A 301 -14.40 -22.15 -9.62
CA LYS A 301 -14.26 -23.57 -10.04
C LYS A 301 -12.81 -24.02 -10.19
N GLY A 302 -11.84 -23.11 -10.21
CA GLY A 302 -10.43 -23.49 -10.19
C GLY A 302 -10.07 -24.19 -8.88
N PRO A 303 -8.92 -24.88 -8.78
CA PRO A 303 -8.36 -25.16 -7.47
C PRO A 303 -8.20 -23.79 -6.82
N ILE A 304 -9.03 -23.49 -5.83
CA ILE A 304 -8.88 -22.29 -5.03
C ILE A 304 -7.44 -22.40 -4.54
N ARG A 305 -6.53 -21.58 -5.10
CA ARG A 305 -5.20 -21.42 -4.53
C ARG A 305 -5.52 -21.04 -3.10
N SER A 306 -5.33 -21.97 -2.18
CA SER A 306 -5.41 -21.70 -0.77
C SER A 306 -4.56 -20.46 -0.60
N VAL A 307 -5.21 -19.34 -0.26
CA VAL A 307 -4.49 -18.24 0.35
C VAL A 307 -3.72 -18.93 1.45
N THR A 308 -2.40 -18.85 1.35
CA THR A 308 -1.40 -19.61 2.10
C THR A 308 -1.97 -20.02 3.45
N GLU A 309 -2.09 -21.32 3.67
CA GLU A 309 -2.64 -21.93 4.88
C GLU A 309 -1.91 -21.42 6.14
N THR A 310 -2.28 -20.24 6.61
CA THR A 310 -2.38 -19.93 8.03
C THR A 310 -3.79 -20.30 8.50
N THR A 311 -4.30 -21.44 8.01
CA THR A 311 -5.41 -22.17 8.62
C THR A 311 -4.88 -22.79 9.90
N ARG A 312 -5.01 -22.07 11.03
CA ARG A 312 -5.11 -22.75 12.32
C ARG A 312 -6.49 -23.39 12.35
N ASN A 313 -6.63 -24.53 11.64
CA ASN A 313 -7.83 -25.37 11.62
C ASN A 313 -8.53 -25.32 12.98
N GLY A 314 -9.84 -25.08 13.03
CA GLY A 314 -10.62 -25.02 14.29
C GLY A 314 -10.51 -26.25 15.21
N LYS A 315 -9.81 -27.33 14.82
CA LYS A 315 -9.36 -28.41 15.71
C LYS A 315 -8.08 -28.09 16.51
N ALA A 316 -7.19 -27.23 16.02
CA ALA A 316 -6.01 -26.73 16.71
C ALA A 316 -6.36 -25.73 17.84
N ALA A 317 -7.54 -25.13 17.79
CA ALA A 317 -8.11 -24.33 18.87
C ALA A 317 -8.29 -25.14 20.18
N GLN A 318 -8.30 -26.48 20.11
CA GLN A 318 -8.49 -27.38 21.24
C GLN A 318 -7.18 -27.98 21.79
N THR A 319 -6.01 -27.60 21.29
CA THR A 319 -4.71 -27.93 21.91
C THR A 319 -3.86 -26.66 22.16
N PRO A 320 -4.32 -25.74 23.03
CA PRO A 320 -3.62 -24.47 23.26
C PRO A 320 -2.27 -24.60 23.99
N VAL A 321 -1.98 -25.75 24.64
CA VAL A 321 -0.87 -25.95 25.58
C VAL A 321 -0.10 -27.23 25.24
N ALA A 322 0.63 -27.22 24.12
CA ALA A 322 1.48 -28.35 23.71
C ALA A 322 2.82 -27.84 23.17
N GLU A 323 3.90 -28.58 23.39
CA GLU A 323 5.25 -28.17 22.96
C GLU A 323 5.40 -28.13 21.43
N CYS A 324 4.80 -29.08 20.71
CA CYS A 324 4.99 -29.23 19.27
C CYS A 324 4.54 -27.96 18.48
N PRO A 325 3.35 -27.38 18.73
CA PRO A 325 2.96 -26.10 18.12
C PRO A 325 3.93 -24.94 18.43
N ARG A 326 4.47 -24.86 19.64
CA ARG A 326 5.40 -23.79 20.06
C ARG A 326 6.76 -23.94 19.39
N LEU A 327 7.27 -25.17 19.30
CA LEU A 327 8.48 -25.49 18.55
C LEU A 327 8.30 -25.19 17.07
N LYS A 328 7.16 -25.55 16.49
CA LYS A 328 6.83 -25.21 15.10
C LYS A 328 6.85 -23.70 14.89
N PHE A 329 6.19 -22.92 15.75
CA PHE A 329 6.21 -21.47 15.66
C PHE A 329 7.63 -20.88 15.72
N PHE A 330 8.46 -21.35 16.66
CA PHE A 330 9.86 -20.93 16.73
C PHE A 330 10.63 -21.29 15.45
N ASN A 331 10.48 -22.52 14.95
CA ASN A 331 11.12 -22.97 13.72
C ASN A 331 10.62 -22.23 12.48
N ASP A 332 9.34 -21.86 12.40
CA ASP A 332 8.79 -21.05 11.31
C ASP A 332 9.49 -19.67 11.28
N ILE A 333 9.75 -19.06 12.45
CA ILE A 333 10.51 -17.80 12.55
C ILE A 333 11.95 -17.97 12.04
N ILE A 334 12.66 -18.99 12.54
CA ILE A 334 14.07 -19.24 12.23
C ILE A 334 14.26 -19.58 10.75
N THR A 335 13.45 -20.51 10.23
CA THR A 335 13.51 -20.95 8.84
C THR A 335 13.11 -19.85 7.86
N SER A 336 12.12 -19.01 8.19
CA SER A 336 11.77 -17.84 7.37
C SER A 336 12.92 -16.82 7.26
N SER A 337 13.90 -16.88 8.15
CA SER A 337 15.09 -16.04 8.15
C SER A 337 16.30 -16.70 7.47
N GLY A 338 16.15 -17.92 6.95
CA GLY A 338 17.22 -18.68 6.28
C GLY A 338 18.13 -19.48 7.23
N LEU A 339 17.73 -19.65 8.49
CA LEU A 339 18.47 -20.41 9.50
C LEU A 339 17.90 -21.83 9.64
N SER A 340 18.73 -22.76 10.12
CA SER A 340 18.33 -24.16 10.32
C SER A 340 17.36 -24.29 11.50
N PRO A 341 16.32 -25.14 11.39
CA PRO A 341 15.38 -25.39 12.49
C PRO A 341 16.09 -26.11 13.65
N VAL A 342 15.58 -25.88 14.87
CA VAL A 342 16.03 -26.57 16.08
C VAL A 342 15.18 -27.81 16.37
N ALA A 343 15.78 -28.80 17.03
CA ALA A 343 15.14 -30.09 17.28
C ALA A 343 14.16 -30.05 18.47
N SER A 344 14.38 -29.19 19.45
CA SER A 344 13.54 -29.06 20.65
C SER A 344 13.46 -27.64 21.19
N LEU A 345 12.47 -27.38 22.06
CA LEU A 345 12.38 -26.10 22.79
C LEU A 345 13.55 -25.90 23.77
N ARG A 346 14.19 -26.98 24.22
CA ARG A 346 15.40 -26.90 25.04
C ARG A 346 16.55 -26.31 24.24
N ASP A 347 16.73 -26.76 22.99
CA ASP A 347 17.75 -26.21 22.10
C ASP A 347 17.47 -24.73 21.80
N ALA A 348 16.20 -24.39 21.57
CA ALA A 348 15.76 -23.00 21.42
C ALA A 348 16.11 -22.14 22.64
N ALA A 349 15.86 -22.65 23.85
CA ALA A 349 16.16 -21.96 25.10
C ALA A 349 17.66 -21.74 25.32
N THR A 350 18.49 -22.72 24.99
CA THR A 350 19.95 -22.66 25.17
C THR A 350 20.67 -21.83 24.12
N SER A 351 20.04 -21.55 22.98
CA SER A 351 20.61 -20.67 21.97
C SER A 351 20.87 -19.28 22.57
N SER A 352 22.06 -18.72 22.36
CA SER A 352 22.36 -17.34 22.75
C SER A 352 21.67 -16.31 21.86
N GLU A 353 21.27 -16.72 20.64
CA GLU A 353 20.66 -15.82 19.66
C GLU A 353 19.23 -15.46 20.07
N LEU A 354 18.91 -14.16 20.03
CA LEU A 354 17.54 -13.68 20.06
C LEU A 354 16.80 -14.09 18.77
N LEU A 355 15.53 -13.71 18.65
CA LEU A 355 14.84 -13.89 17.38
C LEU A 355 15.60 -13.17 16.25
N PRO A 356 15.68 -13.77 15.04
CA PRO A 356 16.47 -13.21 13.95
C PRO A 356 16.02 -11.78 13.60
N SER A 357 16.99 -10.88 13.42
CA SER A 357 16.72 -9.47 13.07
C SER A 357 15.88 -9.35 11.79
N ARG A 358 16.09 -10.24 10.81
CA ARG A 358 15.30 -10.31 9.58
C ARG A 358 13.80 -10.55 9.83
N TRP A 359 13.45 -11.27 10.88
CA TRP A 359 12.06 -11.48 11.25
C TRP A 359 11.50 -10.31 12.06
N VAL A 360 12.28 -9.73 12.99
CA VAL A 360 11.79 -8.64 13.86
C VAL A 360 11.70 -7.29 13.12
N VAL A 361 12.54 -7.05 12.11
CA VAL A 361 12.47 -5.85 11.25
C VAL A 361 11.43 -6.04 10.13
N GLN A 362 10.51 -5.08 10.00
CA GLN A 362 9.30 -5.24 9.16
C GLN A 362 9.49 -4.92 7.67
N SER A 363 10.36 -3.98 7.31
CA SER A 363 10.77 -3.70 5.92
C SER A 363 12.28 -3.48 5.79
N ASN A 364 12.69 -2.43 5.09
CA ASN A 364 14.08 -2.07 4.85
C ASN A 364 14.62 -1.26 6.01
N THR A 365 15.90 -1.43 6.31
CA THR A 365 16.60 -0.58 7.28
C THR A 365 17.16 0.67 6.60
N ARG A 366 17.57 1.68 7.39
CA ARG A 366 18.29 2.84 6.85
C ARG A 366 19.64 2.43 6.25
N SER A 367 20.30 1.42 6.84
CA SER A 367 21.52 0.84 6.27
C SER A 367 21.33 0.16 4.91
N ASP A 368 20.17 -0.42 4.63
CA ASP A 368 19.90 -1.07 3.34
C ASP A 368 19.60 -0.06 2.21
N VAL A 369 19.03 1.08 2.59
CA VAL A 369 18.51 2.08 1.65
C VAL A 369 19.54 3.16 1.35
N ILE A 370 20.04 3.87 2.37
CA ILE A 370 20.76 5.14 2.18
C ILE A 370 22.12 4.95 1.48
N PRO A 371 23.01 4.02 1.90
CA PRO A 371 24.35 3.91 1.32
C PRO A 371 24.36 3.57 -0.17
N ASN A 372 23.35 2.85 -0.65
CA ASN A 372 23.26 2.35 -2.02
C ASN A 372 22.27 3.13 -2.90
N LEU A 373 21.54 4.11 -2.34
CA LEU A 373 20.53 4.88 -3.06
C LEU A 373 21.13 5.62 -4.27
N TRP A 374 22.33 6.19 -4.13
CA TRP A 374 23.01 6.90 -5.22
C TRP A 374 23.24 6.00 -6.44
N PHE A 375 23.66 4.75 -6.22
CA PHE A 375 23.95 3.80 -7.28
C PHE A 375 22.67 3.32 -7.97
N ARG A 376 21.61 3.07 -7.19
CA ARG A 376 20.30 2.64 -7.70
C ARG A 376 19.65 3.74 -8.54
N VAL A 377 19.68 5.00 -8.07
CA VAL A 377 19.14 6.17 -8.80
C VAL A 377 19.97 6.43 -10.06
N PHE A 378 21.30 6.36 -9.98
CA PHE A 378 22.17 6.51 -11.15
C PHE A 378 21.88 5.47 -12.23
N SER A 379 21.83 4.20 -11.83
CA SER A 379 21.57 3.06 -12.73
C SER A 379 20.19 3.16 -13.38
N SER A 380 19.17 3.58 -12.60
CA SER A 380 17.84 3.88 -13.13
C SER A 380 17.88 5.00 -14.16
N GLY A 381 18.59 6.09 -13.87
CA GLY A 381 18.73 7.23 -14.78
C GLY A 381 19.43 6.87 -16.09
N LEU A 382 20.49 6.05 -16.02
CA LEU A 382 21.16 5.51 -17.21
C LEU A 382 20.25 4.62 -18.05
N LEU A 383 19.48 3.74 -17.41
CA LEU A 383 18.49 2.90 -18.11
C LEU A 383 17.49 3.76 -18.89
N PHE A 384 16.85 4.74 -18.25
CA PHE A 384 15.89 5.61 -18.93
C PHE A 384 16.53 6.49 -20.00
N ALA A 385 17.77 6.94 -19.80
CA ALA A 385 18.52 7.65 -20.83
C ALA A 385 18.78 6.77 -22.06
N ALA A 386 19.17 5.52 -21.86
CA ALA A 386 19.42 4.56 -22.93
C ALA A 386 18.12 4.18 -23.68
N CYS A 387 17.01 3.93 -22.97
CA CYS A 387 15.71 3.63 -23.58
C CYS A 387 15.18 4.76 -24.47
N ALA A 388 15.60 6.00 -24.24
CA ALA A 388 15.19 7.13 -25.07
C ALA A 388 15.96 7.22 -26.41
N VAL A 389 17.15 6.61 -26.52
CA VAL A 389 17.99 6.69 -27.73
C VAL A 389 17.32 6.08 -28.97
N PRO A 390 16.69 4.89 -28.92
CA PRO A 390 15.94 4.34 -30.06
C PRO A 390 14.78 5.22 -30.53
N CYS A 391 14.30 6.14 -29.67
CA CYS A 391 13.23 7.08 -30.01
C CYS A 391 13.74 8.33 -30.76
N ALA A 392 15.01 8.39 -31.18
CA ALA A 392 15.62 9.57 -31.82
C ALA A 392 14.74 10.25 -32.90
N PRO A 393 14.11 9.53 -33.86
CA PRO A 393 13.25 10.17 -34.86
C PRO A 393 12.00 10.80 -34.26
N LEU A 394 11.41 10.16 -33.24
CA LEU A 394 10.26 10.69 -32.50
C LEU A 394 10.66 11.91 -31.68
N THR A 395 11.86 11.89 -31.07
CA THR A 395 12.44 13.01 -30.33
C THR A 395 12.58 14.24 -31.21
N LEU A 396 13.10 14.10 -32.44
CA LEU A 396 13.14 15.21 -33.39
C LEU A 396 11.74 15.78 -33.63
N ARG A 397 10.78 14.95 -34.05
CA ARG A 397 9.42 15.42 -34.40
C ARG A 397 8.68 16.04 -33.23
N TRP A 398 8.89 15.49 -32.04
CA TRP A 398 8.40 16.08 -30.79
C TRP A 398 9.03 17.46 -30.57
N MET A 399 10.35 17.58 -30.60
CA MET A 399 11.05 18.84 -30.32
C MET A 399 10.74 19.91 -31.37
N GLU A 400 10.63 19.55 -32.65
CA GLU A 400 10.17 20.46 -33.73
C GLU A 400 8.80 21.05 -33.41
N GLY A 401 7.84 20.21 -32.98
CA GLY A 401 6.50 20.68 -32.60
C GLY A 401 6.48 21.50 -31.30
N GLN A 402 7.24 21.09 -30.29
CA GLN A 402 7.33 21.78 -29.01
C GLN A 402 7.95 23.17 -29.18
N VAL A 403 9.08 23.25 -29.89
CA VAL A 403 9.77 24.50 -30.20
C VAL A 403 8.96 25.33 -31.21
N GLY A 404 8.27 24.68 -32.15
CA GLY A 404 7.60 25.32 -33.27
C GLY A 404 8.57 25.71 -34.39
N LEU A 405 9.74 25.09 -34.48
CA LEU A 405 10.78 25.38 -35.48
C LEU A 405 11.30 24.07 -36.07
N PHE A 406 11.71 24.12 -37.33
CA PHE A 406 12.38 22.99 -37.97
C PHE A 406 13.83 22.95 -37.53
N LEU A 407 14.42 21.75 -37.58
CA LEU A 407 15.85 21.59 -37.33
C LEU A 407 16.66 22.50 -38.26
N SER A 408 17.45 23.41 -37.69
CA SER A 408 18.29 24.34 -38.47
C SER A 408 19.73 23.85 -38.61
N ARG A 409 20.24 23.10 -37.64
CA ARG A 409 21.61 22.55 -37.65
C ARG A 409 21.68 21.14 -37.10
N GLY A 410 22.69 20.39 -37.56
CA GLY A 410 22.96 19.03 -37.09
C GLY A 410 21.97 18.01 -37.66
N SER A 411 21.85 16.88 -36.98
CA SER A 411 21.02 15.74 -37.39
C SER A 411 20.13 15.24 -36.24
N VAL A 412 19.19 14.34 -36.56
CA VAL A 412 18.40 13.59 -35.58
C VAL A 412 19.28 13.01 -34.46
N TRP A 413 20.43 12.43 -34.84
CA TRP A 413 21.36 11.80 -33.91
C TRP A 413 22.10 12.83 -33.06
N SER A 414 22.52 13.96 -33.64
CA SER A 414 23.19 15.02 -32.88
C SER A 414 22.29 15.60 -31.78
N ILE A 415 21.01 15.86 -32.09
CA ILE A 415 20.03 16.32 -31.08
C ILE A 415 19.86 15.28 -29.98
N THR A 416 19.72 14.01 -30.39
CA THR A 416 19.50 12.89 -29.47
C THR A 416 20.71 12.67 -28.58
N CYS A 417 21.93 12.80 -29.10
CA CYS A 417 23.17 12.78 -28.32
C CYS A 417 23.18 13.90 -27.28
N GLY A 418 22.73 15.11 -27.62
CA GLY A 418 22.60 16.19 -26.64
C GLY A 418 21.54 15.92 -25.55
N VAL A 419 20.41 15.31 -25.90
CA VAL A 419 19.39 14.86 -24.93
C VAL A 419 19.94 13.76 -24.02
N PHE A 420 20.64 12.77 -24.61
CA PHE A 420 21.28 11.69 -23.89
C PHE A 420 22.36 12.21 -22.94
N ALA A 421 23.25 13.09 -23.40
CA ALA A 421 24.28 13.72 -22.59
C ALA A 421 23.68 14.47 -21.40
N ARG A 422 22.62 15.27 -21.62
CA ARG A 422 21.89 15.93 -20.52
C ARG A 422 21.35 14.92 -19.51
N ASN A 423 20.75 13.81 -19.97
CA ASN A 423 20.17 12.81 -19.07
C ASN A 423 21.26 12.07 -18.28
N VAL A 424 22.38 11.70 -18.90
CA VAL A 424 23.53 11.09 -18.19
C VAL A 424 24.11 12.08 -17.17
N SER A 425 24.29 13.35 -17.54
CA SER A 425 24.72 14.38 -16.59
C SER A 425 23.72 14.58 -15.45
N PHE A 426 22.42 14.49 -15.72
CA PHE A 426 21.38 14.60 -14.69
C PHE A 426 21.53 13.47 -13.68
N ALA A 427 21.62 12.22 -14.16
CA ALA A 427 21.82 11.04 -13.32
C ALA A 427 23.13 11.15 -12.51
N ALA A 428 24.22 11.62 -13.13
CA ALA A 428 25.50 11.80 -12.45
C ALA A 428 25.44 12.86 -11.34
N VAL A 429 24.79 14.00 -11.58
CA VAL A 429 24.60 15.04 -10.55
C VAL A 429 23.71 14.51 -9.41
N GLN A 430 22.63 13.79 -9.72
CA GLN A 430 21.82 13.15 -8.68
C GLN A 430 22.66 12.20 -7.82
N ALA A 431 23.43 11.32 -8.46
CA ALA A 431 24.29 10.35 -7.80
C ALA A 431 25.30 11.04 -6.87
N LEU A 432 25.92 12.13 -7.33
CA LEU A 432 26.88 12.90 -6.52
C LEU A 432 26.23 13.52 -5.28
N VAL A 433 25.05 14.12 -5.43
CA VAL A 433 24.29 14.69 -4.31
C VAL A 433 23.92 13.61 -3.32
N LEU A 434 23.40 12.47 -3.81
CA LEU A 434 23.01 11.33 -2.97
C LEU A 434 24.20 10.69 -2.27
N ALA A 435 25.34 10.51 -2.94
CA ALA A 435 26.55 9.97 -2.34
C ALA A 435 27.12 10.90 -1.25
N THR A 436 27.05 12.22 -1.48
CA THR A 436 27.45 13.22 -0.49
C THR A 436 26.53 13.21 0.73
N ALA A 437 25.21 13.09 0.51
CA ALA A 437 24.24 12.97 1.59
C ALA A 437 24.43 11.67 2.38
N ALA A 438 24.60 10.54 1.70
CA ALA A 438 24.80 9.23 2.32
C ALA A 438 26.03 9.20 3.24
N ARG A 439 27.13 9.87 2.87
CA ARG A 439 28.32 10.01 3.74
C ARG A 439 28.08 10.81 5.01
N ARG A 440 27.06 11.68 5.02
CA ARG A 440 26.72 12.53 6.17
C ARG A 440 25.63 11.93 7.05
N CYS A 441 24.87 10.95 6.54
CA CYS A 441 23.86 10.25 7.30
C CYS A 441 24.53 9.22 8.23
N ASN A 442 24.26 9.31 9.53
CA ASN A 442 24.57 8.21 10.44
C ASN A 442 23.57 7.07 10.21
N VAL A 443 24.07 5.86 9.97
CA VAL A 443 23.26 4.64 9.76
C VAL A 443 23.75 3.50 10.67
N SER A 444 24.23 3.85 11.86
CA SER A 444 24.79 2.92 12.84
C SER A 444 24.08 3.01 14.18
N GLY A 445 24.24 1.98 15.01
CA GLY A 445 23.64 1.91 16.35
C GLY A 445 22.11 1.97 16.31
N ASP A 446 21.53 2.83 17.15
CA ASP A 446 20.08 3.00 17.30
C ASP A 446 19.39 3.53 16.03
N GLU A 447 20.16 4.15 15.12
CA GLU A 447 19.67 4.72 13.87
C GLU A 447 19.63 3.73 12.69
N LEU A 448 20.00 2.46 12.94
CA LEU A 448 20.09 1.43 11.90
C LEU A 448 18.75 1.18 11.22
N VAL A 449 17.67 1.04 12.00
CA VAL A 449 16.35 0.65 11.50
C VAL A 449 15.48 1.88 11.22
N MET A 450 15.42 2.81 12.16
CA MET A 450 14.64 4.05 12.09
C MET A 450 15.52 5.24 12.48
N SER A 451 15.23 6.44 11.98
CA SER A 451 15.86 7.67 12.48
C SER A 451 15.41 7.97 13.92
N LEU A 452 16.17 8.76 14.67
CA LEU A 452 15.83 9.14 16.05
C LEU A 452 14.71 10.19 16.13
N HIS A 453 14.59 11.05 15.13
CA HIS A 453 13.72 12.24 15.21
C HIS A 453 12.46 12.08 14.38
N THR A 454 11.30 12.22 15.02
CA THR A 454 10.02 12.43 14.33
C THR A 454 9.70 13.93 14.23
N HIS A 455 9.18 14.35 13.09
CA HIS A 455 8.81 15.74 12.83
C HIS A 455 7.35 15.90 12.43
N SER A 456 6.54 14.84 12.52
CA SER A 456 5.19 14.83 11.95
C SER A 456 4.18 14.06 12.80
N ILE A 457 2.98 14.61 12.91
CA ILE A 457 1.78 13.91 13.41
C ILE A 457 1.06 13.12 12.31
N LEU A 458 1.44 13.33 11.04
CA LEU A 458 0.76 12.72 9.90
C LEU A 458 1.24 11.31 9.61
N VAL A 459 2.55 11.09 9.70
CA VAL A 459 3.26 9.85 9.32
C VAL A 459 4.49 9.69 10.19
N ASP A 460 5.05 8.48 10.28
CA ASP A 460 6.32 8.26 10.98
C ASP A 460 7.51 8.60 10.07
N THR A 461 7.96 9.86 10.13
CA THR A 461 9.08 10.35 9.31
C THR A 461 10.42 9.70 9.63
N ARG A 462 10.51 8.90 10.71
CA ARG A 462 11.73 8.15 11.04
C ARG A 462 11.99 7.01 10.06
N HIS A 463 10.97 6.58 9.33
CA HIS A 463 11.04 5.46 8.41
C HIS A 463 11.91 5.77 7.18
N PRO A 464 12.81 4.84 6.73
CA PRO A 464 13.77 5.07 5.64
C PRO A 464 13.15 5.44 4.29
N TYR A 465 11.88 5.11 4.07
CA TYR A 465 11.11 5.56 2.92
C TYR A 465 11.12 7.09 2.78
N TYR A 466 10.94 7.85 3.87
CA TYR A 466 10.88 9.30 3.81
C TYR A 466 12.26 9.92 3.52
N ASP A 467 13.33 9.33 4.06
CA ASP A 467 14.70 9.68 3.69
C ASP A 467 14.93 9.49 2.18
N ALA A 468 14.52 8.36 1.62
CA ALA A 468 14.65 8.09 0.19
C ALA A 468 13.88 9.11 -0.67
N VAL A 469 12.63 9.41 -0.33
CA VAL A 469 11.81 10.39 -1.06
C VAL A 469 12.41 11.80 -0.98
N ALA A 470 12.83 12.24 0.21
CA ALA A 470 13.40 13.57 0.42
C ALA A 470 14.74 13.72 -0.31
N LEU A 471 15.65 12.75 -0.17
CA LEU A 471 16.95 12.74 -0.83
C LEU A 471 16.81 12.66 -2.35
N TYR A 472 15.89 11.83 -2.85
CA TYR A 472 15.58 11.77 -4.27
C TYR A 472 15.06 13.13 -4.78
N GLY A 473 14.06 13.72 -4.12
CA GLY A 473 13.48 15.01 -4.52
C GLY A 473 14.50 16.14 -4.53
N LEU A 474 15.34 16.24 -3.50
CA LEU A 474 16.42 17.21 -3.42
C LEU A 474 17.46 16.99 -4.55
N SER A 475 17.90 15.75 -4.74
CA SER A 475 18.89 15.42 -5.77
C SER A 475 18.36 15.72 -7.18
N ALA A 476 17.09 15.40 -7.46
CA ALA A 476 16.43 15.68 -8.73
C ALA A 476 16.31 17.19 -8.99
N LEU A 477 15.98 17.97 -7.96
CA LEU A 477 15.92 19.43 -8.06
C LEU A 477 17.31 20.00 -8.39
N VAL A 478 18.35 19.59 -7.67
CA VAL A 478 19.74 20.05 -7.92
C VAL A 478 20.20 19.65 -9.33
N ALA A 479 19.96 18.41 -9.73
CA ALA A 479 20.31 17.91 -11.06
C ALA A 479 19.55 18.65 -12.17
N HIS A 480 18.28 18.99 -11.96
CA HIS A 480 17.50 19.81 -12.88
C HIS A 480 18.10 21.20 -13.04
N LEU A 481 18.44 21.85 -11.92
CA LEU A 481 19.04 23.18 -11.94
C LEU A 481 20.40 23.18 -12.65
N ALA A 482 21.23 22.16 -12.39
CA ALA A 482 22.57 22.03 -12.95
C ALA A 482 22.59 21.68 -14.45
N THR A 483 21.61 20.91 -14.93
CA THR A 483 21.61 20.39 -16.32
C THR A 483 20.66 21.09 -17.28
N THR A 484 19.79 21.98 -16.79
CA THR A 484 18.98 22.84 -17.65
C THR A 484 19.80 23.67 -18.64
N PRO A 485 20.98 24.23 -18.29
CA PRO A 485 21.85 24.89 -19.26
C PRO A 485 22.26 23.99 -20.43
N LEU A 486 22.55 22.70 -20.19
CA LEU A 486 22.89 21.74 -21.23
C LEU A 486 21.70 21.49 -22.16
N ARG A 487 20.49 21.33 -21.61
CA ARG A 487 19.25 21.22 -22.39
C ARG A 487 19.06 22.44 -23.30
N ASN A 488 19.17 23.64 -22.73
CA ASN A 488 18.95 24.88 -23.45
C ASN A 488 20.05 25.16 -24.48
N ALA A 489 21.30 24.74 -24.21
CA ALA A 489 22.40 24.78 -25.18
C ALA A 489 22.17 23.82 -26.36
N ASN A 490 21.68 22.61 -26.10
CA ASN A 490 21.31 21.66 -27.16
C ASN A 490 20.19 22.23 -28.05
N VAL A 491 19.13 22.77 -27.43
CA VAL A 491 18.02 23.40 -28.16
C VAL A 491 18.50 24.63 -28.96
N SER A 492 19.33 25.49 -28.36
CA SER A 492 19.81 26.70 -29.04
C SER A 492 20.74 26.39 -30.22
N TYR A 493 21.59 25.37 -30.10
CA TYR A 493 22.46 24.94 -31.19
C TYR A 493 21.66 24.46 -32.41
N HIS A 494 20.65 23.63 -32.18
CA HIS A 494 19.87 22.94 -33.21
C HIS A 494 18.71 23.73 -33.80
N PHE A 495 18.07 24.62 -33.02
CA PHE A 495 16.89 25.38 -33.46
C PHE A 495 17.09 26.90 -33.42
N GLY A 496 18.25 27.36 -32.95
CA GLY A 496 18.57 28.79 -32.84
C GLY A 496 18.91 29.45 -34.17
N PRO A 497 19.19 30.77 -34.13
CA PRO A 497 19.55 31.56 -35.31
C PRO A 497 20.79 31.03 -36.03
N VAL A 498 20.86 31.19 -37.36
CA VAL A 498 21.94 30.71 -38.26
C VAL A 498 23.32 31.31 -37.94
N LEU A 499 23.38 32.47 -37.29
CA LEU A 499 24.59 33.05 -36.72
C LEU A 499 24.41 33.13 -35.19
N PRO A 500 24.93 32.18 -34.41
CA PRO A 500 24.72 32.15 -32.97
C PRO A 500 25.71 33.11 -32.30
N GLY A 501 25.20 34.17 -31.67
CA GLY A 501 26.00 34.99 -30.77
C GLY A 501 26.30 34.27 -29.44
N PRO A 502 27.23 34.78 -28.61
CA PRO A 502 27.49 34.21 -27.30
C PRO A 502 26.23 34.24 -26.42
N ILE A 503 25.85 33.08 -25.89
CA ILE A 503 24.67 32.94 -25.02
C ILE A 503 25.15 32.99 -23.56
N SER A 504 24.69 33.97 -22.80
CA SER A 504 25.04 34.07 -21.38
C SER A 504 24.42 32.93 -20.56
N MET A 505 25.10 32.52 -19.48
CA MET A 505 24.58 31.50 -18.56
C MET A 505 23.20 31.85 -18.01
N ARG A 506 22.94 33.15 -17.76
CA ARG A 506 21.62 33.63 -17.34
C ARG A 506 20.52 33.26 -18.34
N ARG A 507 20.78 33.37 -19.64
CA ARG A 507 19.82 32.96 -20.69
C ARG A 507 19.70 31.44 -20.79
N LEU A 508 20.80 30.70 -20.65
CA LEU A 508 20.78 29.24 -20.61
C LEU A 508 20.02 28.69 -19.38
N CYS A 509 19.92 29.45 -18.30
CA CYS A 509 19.09 29.13 -17.13
C CYS A 509 17.62 29.58 -17.27
N SER A 510 17.19 30.10 -18.43
CA SER A 510 15.79 30.53 -18.60
C SER A 510 14.82 29.35 -18.48
N GLY A 511 13.72 29.57 -17.74
CA GLY A 511 12.68 28.55 -17.49
C GLY A 511 13.05 27.49 -16.44
N ASN A 512 14.23 27.58 -15.83
CA ASN A 512 14.73 26.56 -14.89
C ASN A 512 13.81 26.38 -13.66
N LEU A 513 13.40 27.48 -13.02
CA LEU A 513 12.46 27.44 -11.88
C LEU A 513 11.04 27.00 -12.28
N LEU A 514 10.56 27.46 -13.45
CA LEU A 514 9.21 27.15 -13.92
C LEU A 514 9.03 25.65 -14.21
N ILE A 515 10.08 24.98 -14.68
CA ILE A 515 10.05 23.55 -15.03
C ILE A 515 10.55 22.67 -13.88
N ALA A 516 11.01 23.24 -12.76
CA ALA A 516 11.55 22.47 -11.63
C ALA A 516 10.59 21.38 -11.10
N PRO A 517 9.27 21.60 -10.97
CA PRO A 517 8.34 20.54 -10.59
C PRO A 517 8.37 19.35 -11.57
N ALA A 518 8.47 19.61 -12.88
CA ALA A 518 8.60 18.56 -13.88
C ALA A 518 9.96 17.84 -13.80
N GLY A 519 11.03 18.56 -13.47
CA GLY A 519 12.36 17.99 -13.25
C GLY A 519 12.42 17.05 -12.04
N VAL A 520 11.57 17.25 -11.03
CA VAL A 520 11.46 16.37 -9.85
C VAL A 520 10.52 15.19 -10.12
N LEU A 521 9.35 15.44 -10.72
CA LEU A 521 8.33 14.39 -10.94
C LEU A 521 8.64 13.48 -12.14
N LEU A 522 9.28 14.03 -13.17
CA LEU A 522 9.63 13.35 -14.43
C LEU A 522 11.06 13.74 -14.86
N PRO A 523 12.09 13.38 -14.07
CA PRO A 523 13.49 13.76 -14.37
C PRO A 523 13.97 13.27 -15.74
N PHE A 524 13.46 12.11 -16.15
CA PHE A 524 13.66 11.48 -17.45
C PHE A 524 12.32 11.25 -18.14
N GLN A 525 12.37 11.12 -19.46
CA GLN A 525 11.17 10.83 -20.24
C GLN A 525 10.57 9.49 -19.82
N ALA A 526 9.28 9.52 -19.48
CA ALA A 526 8.52 8.36 -19.02
C ALA A 526 9.17 7.59 -17.84
N CYS A 527 9.83 8.30 -16.93
CA CYS A 527 10.47 7.72 -15.74
C CYS A 527 9.46 7.27 -14.69
N TRP A 528 8.70 6.22 -15.00
CA TRP A 528 7.65 5.68 -14.14
C TRP A 528 8.15 5.22 -12.78
N LEU A 529 9.43 4.81 -12.71
CA LEU A 529 10.05 4.38 -11.47
C LEU A 529 10.06 5.49 -10.41
N SER A 530 10.14 6.75 -10.84
CA SER A 530 10.11 7.90 -9.91
C SER A 530 8.79 8.00 -9.18
N TRP A 531 7.68 7.83 -9.90
CA TRP A 531 6.36 7.76 -9.28
C TRP A 531 6.21 6.50 -8.44
N TYR A 532 6.61 5.34 -8.98
CA TYR A 532 6.49 4.04 -8.30
C TYR A 532 7.17 4.06 -6.93
N GLU A 533 8.40 4.58 -6.84
CA GLU A 533 9.20 4.60 -5.62
C GLU A 533 8.81 5.70 -4.62
N THR A 534 8.06 6.70 -5.08
CA THR A 534 7.59 7.82 -4.24
C THR A 534 6.09 7.71 -4.02
N ALA A 535 5.28 8.56 -4.66
CA ALA A 535 3.83 8.63 -4.47
C ALA A 535 3.11 7.28 -4.69
N GLY A 536 3.59 6.45 -5.62
CA GLY A 536 3.03 5.13 -5.89
C GLY A 536 3.13 4.18 -4.69
N SER A 537 4.29 4.15 -4.04
CA SER A 537 4.54 3.35 -2.83
C SER A 537 3.74 3.84 -1.60
N PHE A 538 3.29 5.10 -1.62
CA PHE A 538 2.40 5.68 -0.61
C PHE A 538 0.95 5.17 -0.72
N ILE A 539 0.51 4.87 -1.95
CA ILE A 539 -0.87 4.45 -2.26
C ILE A 539 -0.94 2.92 -2.32
N VAL A 540 -0.10 2.29 -3.14
CA VAL A 540 -0.02 0.84 -3.29
C VAL A 540 1.20 0.37 -2.50
N PRO A 541 1.02 -0.40 -1.42
CA PRO A 541 2.11 -0.75 -0.53
C PRO A 541 3.16 -1.62 -1.24
N THR A 542 4.41 -1.14 -1.24
CA THR A 542 5.57 -1.83 -1.83
C THR A 542 6.63 -2.13 -0.75
N PRO A 543 6.60 -3.31 -0.13
CA PRO A 543 7.57 -3.68 0.90
C PRO A 543 9.01 -3.81 0.38
N SER A 544 9.14 -4.09 -0.91
CA SER A 544 10.40 -4.20 -1.64
C SER A 544 10.27 -3.44 -2.96
N SER A 545 11.36 -2.95 -3.52
CA SER A 545 11.35 -2.07 -4.70
C SER A 545 12.75 -1.95 -5.30
N VAL A 546 12.91 -1.24 -6.42
CA VAL A 546 14.22 -1.09 -7.07
C VAL A 546 15.15 -0.22 -6.22
N TRP A 547 14.62 0.83 -5.59
CA TRP A 547 15.43 1.72 -4.73
C TRP A 547 15.55 1.20 -3.29
N ARG A 548 14.60 0.37 -2.84
CA ARG A 548 14.56 -0.21 -1.50
C ARG A 548 14.32 -1.74 -1.60
N PRO A 549 15.32 -2.51 -2.07
CA PRO A 549 15.18 -3.94 -2.31
C PRO A 549 15.24 -4.73 -1.00
N ARG A 550 14.36 -5.74 -0.91
CA ARG A 550 14.33 -6.76 0.13
C ARG A 550 14.06 -8.13 -0.50
N GLU A 551 15.08 -8.98 -0.54
CA GLU A 551 15.07 -10.23 -1.31
C GLU A 551 14.04 -11.25 -0.82
N ASP A 552 13.86 -11.37 0.51
CA ASP A 552 12.92 -12.29 1.14
C ASP A 552 11.46 -12.01 0.77
N LEU A 553 11.13 -10.75 0.45
CA LEU A 553 9.78 -10.34 0.07
C LEU A 553 9.52 -10.48 -1.44
N LEU A 554 10.58 -10.50 -2.26
CA LEU A 554 10.45 -10.71 -3.71
C LEU A 554 9.98 -12.13 -4.06
N ALA A 555 10.30 -13.10 -3.21
CA ALA A 555 9.94 -14.51 -3.40
C ALA A 555 8.47 -14.82 -3.12
N ARG A 556 7.70 -13.90 -2.50
CA ARG A 556 6.30 -14.16 -2.14
C ARG A 556 5.40 -14.05 -3.38
N PRO A 557 4.48 -15.00 -3.63
CA PRO A 557 3.64 -15.01 -4.83
C PRO A 557 2.70 -13.79 -4.93
N GLU A 558 2.25 -13.26 -3.79
CA GLU A 558 1.43 -12.04 -3.66
C GLU A 558 2.14 -10.81 -4.24
N TRP A 559 3.47 -10.80 -4.19
CA TRP A 559 4.27 -9.66 -4.61
C TRP A 559 4.20 -9.40 -6.11
N SER A 560 4.22 -10.45 -6.93
CA SER A 560 4.14 -10.32 -8.40
C SER A 560 2.86 -9.58 -8.84
N HIS A 561 1.75 -9.85 -8.16
CA HIS A 561 0.44 -9.24 -8.45
C HIS A 561 0.39 -7.76 -8.03
N CYS A 562 0.83 -7.44 -6.81
CA CYS A 562 0.91 -6.07 -6.33
C CYS A 562 1.86 -5.23 -7.17
N ARG A 563 3.02 -5.80 -7.56
CA ARG A 563 3.99 -5.17 -8.46
C ARG A 563 3.35 -4.79 -9.79
N ASN A 564 2.70 -5.73 -10.48
CA ASN A 564 2.12 -5.46 -11.80
C ASN A 564 1.04 -4.37 -11.75
N LYS A 565 0.23 -4.32 -10.69
CA LYS A 565 -0.78 -3.28 -10.48
C LYS A 565 -0.14 -1.92 -10.18
N ALA A 566 0.87 -1.88 -9.33
CA ALA A 566 1.63 -0.66 -9.04
C ALA A 566 2.40 -0.14 -10.28
N LEU A 567 2.93 -1.03 -11.12
CA LEU A 567 3.54 -0.69 -12.41
C LEU A 567 2.53 -0.07 -13.38
N LEU A 568 1.33 -0.65 -13.49
CA LEU A 568 0.26 -0.08 -14.30
C LEU A 568 -0.19 1.28 -13.78
N GLY A 569 -0.32 1.43 -12.45
CA GLY A 569 -0.58 2.72 -11.82
C GLY A 569 0.52 3.75 -12.13
N ALA A 570 1.79 3.33 -12.06
CA ALA A 570 2.93 4.18 -12.39
C ALA A 570 2.93 4.61 -13.86
N PHE A 571 2.58 3.71 -14.77
CA PHE A 571 2.40 4.01 -16.18
C PHE A 571 1.36 5.11 -16.39
N VAL A 572 0.15 4.93 -15.83
CA VAL A 572 -0.94 5.89 -16.00
C VAL A 572 -0.60 7.24 -15.35
N ALA A 573 -0.07 7.24 -14.13
CA ALA A 573 0.29 8.47 -13.43
C ALA A 573 1.39 9.25 -14.15
N THR A 574 2.38 8.55 -14.71
CA THR A 574 3.47 9.16 -15.50
C THR A 574 2.93 9.84 -16.76
N LEU A 575 2.03 9.16 -17.49
CA LEU A 575 1.41 9.73 -18.68
C LEU A 575 0.52 10.93 -18.38
N LEU A 576 -0.28 10.87 -17.30
CA LEU A 576 -1.10 11.99 -16.85
C LEU A 576 -0.24 13.19 -16.45
N THR A 577 0.80 12.96 -15.64
CA THR A 577 1.76 13.99 -15.23
C THR A 577 2.43 14.62 -16.44
N ASP A 578 2.88 13.81 -17.40
CA ASP A 578 3.50 14.30 -18.64
C ASP A 578 2.52 15.14 -19.47
N THR A 579 1.27 14.69 -19.61
CA THR A 579 0.21 15.41 -20.33
C THR A 579 -0.08 16.78 -19.72
N LEU A 580 -0.12 16.86 -18.38
CA LEU A 580 -0.41 18.08 -17.63
C LEU A 580 0.76 19.08 -17.66
N LEU A 581 2.00 18.59 -17.61
CA LEU A 581 3.20 19.43 -17.58
C LEU A 581 3.70 19.82 -18.98
N TYR A 582 3.26 19.13 -20.03
CA TYR A 582 3.68 19.39 -21.42
C TYR A 582 3.45 20.84 -21.89
N PRO A 583 2.28 21.48 -21.64
CA PRO A 583 2.06 22.87 -22.05
C PRO A 583 3.01 23.85 -21.37
N ILE A 584 3.32 23.63 -20.09
CA ILE A 584 4.24 24.46 -19.31
C ILE A 584 5.66 24.35 -19.88
N ALA A 585 6.11 23.12 -20.17
CA ALA A 585 7.40 22.89 -20.82
C ALA A 585 7.47 23.55 -22.21
N THR A 586 6.39 23.48 -22.97
CA THR A 586 6.27 24.12 -24.30
C THR A 586 6.36 25.64 -24.21
N LEU A 587 5.62 26.26 -23.27
CA LEU A 587 5.68 27.71 -23.03
C LEU A 587 7.09 28.16 -22.64
N ALA A 588 7.74 27.45 -21.72
CA ALA A 588 9.08 27.78 -21.28
C ALA A 588 10.11 27.69 -22.42
N THR A 589 10.06 26.63 -23.22
CA THR A 589 10.94 26.44 -24.37
C THR A 589 10.69 27.49 -25.45
N ARG A 590 9.44 27.78 -25.81
CA ARG A 590 9.12 28.80 -26.81
C ARG A 590 9.52 30.21 -26.36
N ARG A 591 9.37 30.52 -25.08
CA ARG A 591 9.84 31.80 -24.51
C ARG A 591 11.37 31.93 -24.62
N PHE A 592 12.10 30.89 -24.23
CA PHE A 592 13.56 30.84 -24.40
C PHE A 592 13.96 31.06 -25.86
N MET A 593 13.29 30.39 -26.80
CA MET A 593 13.56 30.56 -28.24
C MET A 593 13.20 31.95 -28.74
N SER A 594 12.07 32.52 -28.33
CA SER A 594 11.72 33.89 -28.68
C SER A 594 12.76 34.90 -28.19
N ASP A 595 13.35 34.69 -27.01
CA ASP A 595 14.39 35.55 -26.48
C ASP A 595 15.72 35.40 -27.24
N LEU A 596 16.02 34.20 -27.77
CA LEU A 596 17.21 33.96 -28.59
C LEU A 596 17.16 34.62 -29.97
N PHE A 597 15.97 34.72 -30.58
CA PHE A 597 15.81 35.32 -31.91
C PHE A 597 15.74 36.85 -31.90
N LYS A 598 15.57 37.49 -30.73
CA LYS A 598 15.48 38.96 -30.63
C LYS A 598 16.68 39.67 -31.27
N PRO A 599 16.45 40.75 -32.05
CA PRO A 599 15.17 41.45 -32.26
C PRO A 599 14.25 40.81 -33.32
N GLN A 600 14.72 39.80 -34.05
CA GLN A 600 13.93 39.11 -35.07
C GLN A 600 12.86 38.20 -34.42
N ARG A 601 11.78 37.93 -35.16
CA ARG A 601 10.80 36.92 -34.74
C ARG A 601 11.27 35.54 -35.18
N PRO A 602 11.14 34.50 -34.33
CA PRO A 602 11.43 33.14 -34.75
C PRO A 602 10.47 32.74 -35.89
N PRO A 603 10.92 31.98 -36.91
CA PRO A 603 10.07 31.48 -38.00
C PRO A 603 9.19 30.33 -37.49
N SER A 604 8.24 30.65 -36.60
CA SER A 604 7.45 29.66 -35.86
C SER A 604 6.34 29.06 -36.70
N PHE A 605 6.18 27.74 -36.69
CA PHE A 605 4.98 27.07 -37.17
C PHE A 605 4.20 26.44 -36.01
N GLY A 606 2.87 26.51 -36.09
CA GLY A 606 1.96 25.93 -35.10
C GLY A 606 1.83 26.75 -33.82
N ARG A 607 0.59 27.05 -33.42
CA ARG A 607 0.29 27.81 -32.19
C ARG A 607 -0.08 26.93 -31.00
N SER A 608 -0.42 25.66 -31.24
CA SER A 608 -0.87 24.74 -30.18
C SER A 608 0.23 24.49 -29.14
N LEU A 609 -0.14 24.49 -27.86
CA LEU A 609 0.73 24.11 -26.74
C LEU A 609 0.97 22.60 -26.65
N TYR A 610 0.16 21.80 -27.36
CA TYR A 610 0.30 20.35 -27.47
C TYR A 610 0.94 19.90 -28.79
N ALA A 611 1.48 20.84 -29.58
CA ALA A 611 2.17 20.52 -30.83
C ALA A 611 3.35 19.57 -30.55
N GLY A 612 3.44 18.48 -31.32
CA GLY A 612 4.47 17.44 -31.13
C GLY A 612 4.16 16.38 -30.06
N TYR A 613 3.11 16.56 -29.24
CA TYR A 613 2.85 15.67 -28.10
C TYR A 613 2.61 14.21 -28.51
N ARG A 614 1.93 13.95 -29.63
CA ARG A 614 1.70 12.57 -30.13
C ARG A 614 2.98 11.76 -30.30
N TYR A 615 4.08 12.40 -30.72
CA TYR A 615 5.38 11.74 -30.89
C TYR A 615 6.04 11.48 -29.54
N ARG A 616 5.92 12.41 -28.59
CA ARG A 616 6.36 12.21 -27.21
C ARG A 616 5.59 11.09 -26.53
N LEU A 617 4.26 11.04 -26.70
CA LEU A 617 3.42 9.99 -26.16
C LEU A 617 3.82 8.61 -26.70
N LEU A 618 4.01 8.48 -28.01
CA LEU A 618 4.48 7.22 -28.62
C LEU A 618 5.86 6.81 -28.09
N SER A 619 6.78 7.77 -27.97
CA SER A 619 8.10 7.53 -27.38
C SER A 619 8.01 7.13 -25.91
N ASN A 620 7.10 7.74 -25.13
CA ASN A 620 6.85 7.34 -23.74
C ASN A 620 6.37 5.90 -23.68
N VAL A 621 5.39 5.50 -24.50
CA VAL A 621 4.91 4.11 -24.54
C VAL A 621 6.05 3.14 -24.84
N PHE A 622 6.91 3.47 -25.81
CA PHE A 622 8.08 2.65 -26.12
C PHE A 622 9.04 2.54 -24.93
N ILE A 623 9.44 3.67 -24.33
CA ILE A 623 10.36 3.71 -23.18
C ILE A 623 9.80 2.92 -22.00
N LEU A 624 8.50 3.06 -21.73
CA LEU A 624 7.79 2.33 -20.68
C LEU A 624 7.90 0.82 -20.93
N LEU A 625 7.53 0.35 -22.13
CA LEU A 625 7.60 -1.07 -22.48
C LEU A 625 9.04 -1.62 -22.38
N THR A 626 10.04 -0.91 -22.92
CA THR A 626 11.42 -1.38 -22.89
C THR A 626 12.03 -1.38 -21.49
N SER A 627 11.75 -0.35 -20.67
CA SER A 627 12.27 -0.24 -19.31
C SER A 627 11.63 -1.26 -18.37
N THR A 628 10.32 -1.50 -18.51
CA THR A 628 9.62 -2.56 -17.76
C THR A 628 10.14 -3.94 -18.17
N ALA A 629 10.28 -4.24 -19.46
CA ALA A 629 10.82 -5.53 -19.91
C ALA A 629 12.25 -5.79 -19.41
N TYR A 630 13.08 -4.75 -19.34
CA TYR A 630 14.44 -4.84 -18.81
C TYR A 630 14.43 -5.13 -17.30
N LEU A 631 13.61 -4.40 -16.53
CA LEU A 631 13.50 -4.58 -15.08
C LEU A 631 12.83 -5.90 -14.68
N ASP A 632 11.85 -6.37 -15.45
CA ASP A 632 11.22 -7.68 -15.23
C ASP A 632 12.22 -8.84 -15.46
N ARG A 633 13.12 -8.73 -16.44
CA ARG A 633 14.16 -9.73 -16.69
C ARG A 633 15.27 -9.71 -15.64
N LEU A 634 15.65 -8.52 -15.16
CA LEU A 634 16.61 -8.42 -14.05
C LEU A 634 16.05 -8.94 -12.74
N GLY A 635 14.74 -8.82 -12.48
CA GLY A 635 14.10 -9.42 -11.30
C GLY A 635 13.94 -10.95 -11.35
N SER A 636 14.50 -11.62 -12.38
CA SER A 636 14.54 -13.07 -12.52
C SER A 636 15.96 -13.66 -12.48
N ILE A 637 16.97 -12.80 -12.35
CA ILE A 637 18.38 -13.12 -12.05
C ILE A 637 18.62 -12.70 -10.61
#